data_AF-A0A9P6WZU2-F1
#
_entry.id   AF-A0A9P6WZU2-F1
#
_cell.length_a   1.000
_cell.length_b   1.000
_cell.length_c   1.000
_cell.angle_alpha   90.00
_cell.angle_beta   90.00
_cell.angle_gamma   90.00
#
_symmetry.space_group_name_H-M   'P 1'
#
loop_
_entity.id
_entity.type
_entity.pdbx_description
1 polymer ?
#
loop_
_entity_poly.entity_id
_entity_poly.type
_entity_poly.pdbx_seq_one_letter_code
_entity_poly.pdbx_strand_id
1 'polypeptide(L)'
;MPVSPESRALWYRLFHRKFYSQPLLSIFGNGLTSSQCEFCSANTEDLQHLFVRCPTKWRVWLDAFDFFSPHLTFTQDDVCSILWSFQQFTFVDNTDLWALSCCVLSVIWRAHWRFTIDGFPFIDKQLVTRAMSQFATLKRGRFDLD
;
A
#
# COMPACT_ATOMS: atom_id res chain seq x y z
N MET A 1 -9.29 14.58 7.64
CA MET A 1 -9.17 13.11 7.79
C MET A 1 -8.07 12.78 8.79
N PRO A 2 -8.36 12.02 9.86
CA PRO A 2 -7.32 11.57 10.78
C PRO A 2 -6.54 10.45 10.09
N VAL A 3 -5.39 10.80 9.54
CA VAL A 3 -4.38 9.87 9.05
C VAL A 3 -3.19 10.06 9.98
N SER A 4 -2.57 8.97 10.47
CA SER A 4 -1.40 9.10 11.34
C SER A 4 -0.32 9.96 10.67
N PRO A 5 0.49 10.73 11.41
CA PRO A 5 1.50 11.61 10.83
C PRO A 5 2.45 10.89 9.86
N GLU A 6 2.79 9.63 10.16
CA GLU A 6 3.63 8.76 9.33
C GLU A 6 2.94 8.38 8.01
N SER A 7 1.67 7.97 8.08
CA SER A 7 0.87 7.65 6.90
C SER A 7 0.58 8.91 6.06
N ARG A 8 0.44 10.08 6.70
CA ARG A 8 0.29 11.37 6.02
C ARG A 8 1.58 11.77 5.30
N ALA A 9 2.75 11.55 5.90
CA ALA A 9 4.04 11.80 5.26
C ALA A 9 4.29 10.86 4.06
N LEU A 10 3.92 9.58 4.17
CA LEU A 10 3.92 8.64 3.04
C LEU A 10 2.99 9.12 1.93
N TRP A 11 1.77 9.56 2.26
CA TRP A 11 0.82 10.10 1.29
C TRP A 11 1.31 11.37 0.60
N TYR A 12 1.85 12.33 1.35
CA TYR A 12 2.45 13.52 0.77
C TYR A 12 3.60 13.15 -0.17
N ARG A 13 4.41 12.13 0.16
CA ARG A 13 5.47 11.63 -0.73
C ARG A 13 4.91 10.93 -1.97
N LEU A 14 3.79 10.20 -1.86
CA LEU A 14 3.07 9.58 -2.99
C LEU A 14 2.56 10.63 -3.97
N PHE A 15 1.82 11.59 -3.42
CA PHE A 15 1.12 12.62 -4.17
C PHE A 15 2.09 13.58 -4.87
N HIS A 16 3.19 13.96 -4.21
CA HIS A 16 4.21 14.82 -4.79
C HIS A 16 5.25 14.07 -5.64
N ARG A 17 5.05 12.78 -5.93
CA ARG A 17 6.02 11.91 -6.64
C ARG A 17 7.43 11.96 -6.04
N LYS A 18 7.53 12.24 -4.73
CA LYS A 18 8.78 12.27 -3.96
C LYS A 18 8.98 10.95 -3.21
N PHE A 19 8.58 9.84 -3.81
CA PHE A 19 9.08 8.54 -3.37
C PHE A 19 10.38 8.26 -4.08
N TYR A 20 11.37 7.84 -3.31
CA TYR A 20 12.50 7.08 -3.82
C TYR A 20 11.93 5.77 -4.39
N SER A 21 11.51 5.81 -5.65
CA SER A 21 11.34 4.63 -6.45
C SER A 21 12.73 4.00 -6.63
N GLN A 22 12.81 2.70 -6.92
CA GLN A 22 14.10 2.05 -7.24
C GLN A 22 14.98 2.85 -8.24
N PRO A 23 14.43 3.56 -9.26
CA PRO A 23 15.19 4.48 -10.10
C PRO A 23 15.90 5.65 -9.41
N LEU A 24 15.43 6.12 -8.24
CA LEU A 24 16.09 7.16 -7.46
C LEU A 24 17.17 6.60 -6.52
N LEU A 25 17.02 5.34 -6.10
CA LEU A 25 18.06 4.63 -5.32
C LEU A 25 19.19 4.11 -6.21
N SER A 26 18.92 3.78 -7.48
CA SER A 26 19.96 3.40 -8.46
C SER A 26 20.90 4.56 -8.82
N ILE A 27 20.43 5.81 -8.70
CA ILE A 27 21.25 7.02 -8.87
C ILE A 27 22.22 7.23 -7.70
N PHE A 28 21.86 6.78 -6.49
CA PHE A 28 22.72 6.86 -5.30
C PHE A 28 23.54 5.60 -5.01
N GLY A 29 23.16 4.45 -5.59
CA GLY A 29 23.82 3.16 -5.39
C GLY A 29 24.44 2.62 -6.67
N ASN A 30 25.62 3.13 -7.06
CA ASN A 30 26.61 2.52 -7.97
C ASN A 30 26.11 1.52 -9.06
N GLY A 31 24.96 1.76 -9.71
CA GLY A 31 24.45 0.89 -10.79
C GLY A 31 24.15 -0.58 -10.40
N LEU A 32 23.93 -0.89 -9.12
CA LEU A 32 23.81 -2.27 -8.62
C LEU A 32 22.36 -2.75 -8.37
N THR A 33 21.36 -1.87 -8.47
CA THR A 33 19.95 -2.24 -8.24
C THR A 33 19.28 -2.57 -9.56
N SER A 34 18.97 -3.84 -9.77
CA SER A 34 18.14 -4.31 -10.90
C SER A 34 16.81 -3.58 -10.90
N SER A 35 16.30 -3.12 -12.06
CA SER A 35 14.96 -2.54 -12.17
C SER A 35 13.85 -3.55 -11.88
N GLN A 36 14.20 -4.82 -11.67
CA GLN A 36 13.27 -5.91 -11.54
C GLN A 36 12.69 -5.98 -10.12
N CYS A 37 11.42 -6.38 -10.06
CA CYS A 37 10.76 -6.64 -8.80
C CYS A 37 11.34 -7.92 -8.15
N GLU A 38 11.89 -7.80 -6.95
CA GLU A 38 12.49 -8.94 -6.22
C GLU A 38 11.46 -10.03 -5.84
N PHE A 39 10.16 -9.74 -5.96
CA PHE A 39 9.07 -10.62 -5.56
C PHE A 39 8.47 -11.44 -6.69
N CYS A 40 8.55 -10.98 -7.93
CA CYS A 40 7.95 -11.65 -9.08
C CYS A 40 8.82 -11.61 -10.35
N SER A 41 10.03 -11.06 -10.25
CA SER A 41 11.02 -10.95 -11.33
C SER A 41 10.51 -10.22 -12.59
N ALA A 42 9.48 -9.38 -12.46
CA ALA A 42 8.98 -8.55 -13.55
C ALA A 42 10.00 -7.45 -13.90
N ASN A 43 10.10 -7.09 -15.20
CA ASN A 43 11.19 -6.28 -15.77
C ASN A 43 11.40 -4.89 -15.12
N THR A 44 10.32 -4.22 -14.69
CA THR A 44 10.39 -2.86 -14.14
C THR A 44 9.43 -2.69 -12.96
N GLU A 45 9.96 -2.45 -11.77
CA GLU A 45 9.18 -2.06 -10.58
C GLU A 45 8.93 -0.55 -10.59
N ASP A 46 7.86 -0.11 -11.26
CA ASP A 46 7.32 1.23 -11.09
C ASP A 46 6.47 1.36 -9.82
N LEU A 47 5.93 2.55 -9.52
CA LEU A 47 5.12 2.76 -8.31
C LEU A 47 3.84 1.91 -8.30
N GLN A 48 3.20 1.72 -9.45
CA GLN A 48 1.99 0.88 -9.51
C GLN A 48 2.34 -0.58 -9.26
N HIS A 49 3.47 -1.07 -9.79
CA HIS A 49 3.97 -2.40 -9.55
C HIS A 49 4.43 -2.62 -8.11
N LEU A 50 5.12 -1.64 -7.55
CA LEU A 50 5.57 -1.65 -6.17
C LEU A 50 4.42 -1.79 -5.18
N PHE A 51 3.26 -1.19 -5.46
CA PHE A 51 2.15 -1.17 -4.51
C PHE A 51 1.00 -2.10 -4.86
N VAL A 52 0.69 -2.30 -6.14
CA VAL A 52 -0.57 -2.93 -6.58
C VAL A 52 -0.35 -4.04 -7.60
N ARG A 53 0.42 -3.80 -8.68
CA ARG A 53 0.51 -4.74 -9.82
C ARG A 53 1.38 -5.97 -9.56
N CYS A 54 2.25 -5.94 -8.55
CA CYS A 54 3.02 -7.12 -8.15
C CYS A 54 2.06 -8.20 -7.60
N PRO A 55 2.02 -9.43 -8.17
CA PRO A 55 1.11 -10.48 -7.73
C PRO A 55 1.27 -10.86 -6.24
N THR A 56 2.50 -10.86 -5.74
CA THR A 56 2.80 -11.16 -4.33
C THR A 56 2.20 -10.11 -3.41
N LYS A 57 2.37 -8.82 -3.76
CA LYS A 57 1.85 -7.71 -2.95
C LYS A 57 0.32 -7.56 -3.11
N TRP A 58 -0.22 -7.94 -4.27
CA TRP A 58 -1.64 -7.97 -4.54
C TRP A 58 -2.43 -8.90 -3.60
N ARG A 59 -1.83 -10.00 -3.13
CA ARG A 59 -2.47 -10.88 -2.14
C ARG A 59 -2.84 -10.15 -0.84
N VAL A 60 -2.01 -9.21 -0.40
CA VAL A 60 -2.29 -8.41 0.80
C VAL A 60 -3.53 -7.53 0.59
N TRP A 61 -3.72 -7.00 -0.62
CA TRP A 61 -4.91 -6.22 -0.97
C TRP A 61 -6.17 -7.09 -0.99
N LEU A 62 -6.10 -8.24 -1.66
CA LEU A 62 -7.23 -9.18 -1.73
C LEU A 62 -7.70 -9.58 -0.34
N ASP A 63 -6.78 -10.05 0.51
CA ASP A 63 -7.12 -10.48 1.86
C ASP A 63 -7.67 -9.30 2.70
N ALA A 64 -7.07 -8.11 2.62
CA ALA A 64 -7.53 -6.95 3.37
C ALA A 64 -8.93 -6.50 2.94
N PHE A 65 -9.24 -6.53 1.64
CA PHE A 65 -10.58 -6.19 1.16
C PHE A 65 -11.61 -7.27 1.46
N ASP A 66 -11.23 -8.55 1.41
CA ASP A 66 -12.11 -9.65 1.82
C ASP A 66 -12.49 -9.51 3.31
N PHE A 67 -11.54 -9.15 4.18
CA PHE A 67 -11.83 -8.84 5.58
C PHE A 67 -12.72 -7.59 5.76
N PHE A 68 -12.58 -6.59 4.89
CA PHE A 68 -13.32 -5.34 5.00
C PHE A 68 -14.75 -5.45 4.48
N SER A 69 -14.93 -6.11 3.34
CA SER A 69 -16.22 -6.34 2.70
C SER A 69 -16.14 -7.59 1.80
N PRO A 70 -16.49 -8.78 2.33
CA PRO A 70 -16.40 -10.05 1.57
C PRO A 70 -17.28 -10.09 0.31
N HIS A 71 -18.28 -9.21 0.23
CA HIS A 71 -19.23 -9.15 -0.89
C HIS A 71 -18.74 -8.25 -2.03
N LEU A 72 -17.66 -7.50 -1.83
CA LEU A 72 -17.10 -6.59 -2.83
C LEU A 72 -15.76 -7.12 -3.34
N THR A 73 -15.63 -7.18 -4.66
CA THR A 73 -14.38 -7.56 -5.32
C THR A 73 -13.77 -6.33 -5.97
N PHE A 74 -12.57 -5.95 -5.53
CA PHE A 74 -11.79 -4.89 -6.15
C PHE A 74 -10.74 -5.49 -7.07
N THR A 75 -10.61 -4.94 -8.28
CA THR A 75 -9.52 -5.26 -9.20
C THR A 75 -8.28 -4.43 -8.90
N GLN A 76 -7.14 -4.80 -9.48
CA GLN A 76 -5.94 -3.97 -9.41
C GLN A 76 -6.17 -2.58 -10.03
N ASP A 77 -7.00 -2.47 -11.07
CA ASP A 77 -7.34 -1.20 -11.69
C ASP A 77 -8.19 -0.33 -10.76
N ASP A 78 -9.16 -0.92 -10.06
CA ASP A 78 -9.96 -0.19 -9.07
C ASP A 78 -9.08 0.41 -7.97
N VAL A 79 -8.15 -0.38 -7.44
CA VAL A 79 -7.19 0.08 -6.42
C VAL A 79 -6.29 1.17 -6.97
N CYS A 80 -5.83 1.03 -8.22
CA CYS A 80 -5.09 2.10 -8.86
C CYS A 80 -5.93 3.39 -8.98
N SER A 81 -7.19 3.29 -9.39
CA SER A 81 -8.10 4.43 -9.51
C SER A 81 -8.42 5.07 -8.18
N ILE A 82 -8.57 4.28 -7.10
CA ILE A 82 -8.66 4.81 -5.73
C ILE A 82 -7.42 5.64 -5.46
N LEU A 83 -6.24 5.02 -5.49
CA LEU A 83 -5.00 5.61 -4.99
C LEU A 83 -4.48 6.81 -5.81
N TRP A 84 -4.60 6.76 -7.12
CA TRP A 84 -4.03 7.79 -8.00
C TRP A 84 -5.07 8.77 -8.56
N SER A 85 -6.35 8.38 -8.62
CA SER A 85 -7.42 9.21 -9.19
C SER A 85 -8.50 9.61 -8.18
N PHE A 86 -8.40 9.16 -6.92
CA PHE A 86 -9.40 9.40 -5.86
C PHE A 86 -10.81 8.99 -6.29
N GLN A 87 -10.92 7.92 -7.09
CA GLN A 87 -12.21 7.44 -7.56
C GLN A 87 -13.09 7.02 -6.38
N GLN A 88 -14.34 7.46 -6.41
CA GLN A 88 -15.35 7.11 -5.43
C GLN A 88 -16.28 6.02 -5.96
N PHE A 89 -16.77 5.20 -5.05
CA PHE A 89 -17.71 4.11 -5.32
C PHE A 89 -18.98 4.32 -4.52
N THR A 90 -20.14 4.16 -5.15
CA THR A 90 -21.45 4.44 -4.52
C THR A 90 -21.92 3.34 -3.56
N PHE A 91 -21.32 2.16 -3.64
CA PHE A 91 -21.72 0.96 -2.89
C PHE A 91 -20.91 0.71 -1.61
N VAL A 92 -20.05 1.65 -1.21
CA VAL A 92 -19.14 1.50 -0.07
C VAL A 92 -18.84 2.85 0.56
N ASP A 93 -18.56 2.87 1.87
CA ASP A 93 -18.05 4.07 2.54
C ASP A 93 -16.66 4.41 1.99
N ASN A 94 -16.59 5.47 1.19
CA ASN A 94 -15.34 5.92 0.56
C ASN A 94 -14.30 6.41 1.56
N THR A 95 -14.72 6.89 2.73
CA THR A 95 -13.80 7.34 3.78
C THR A 95 -13.09 6.16 4.41
N ASP A 96 -13.85 5.11 4.71
CA ASP A 96 -13.31 3.86 5.27
C ASP A 96 -12.49 3.09 4.22
N LEU A 97 -12.96 3.02 2.98
CA LEU A 97 -12.22 2.43 1.86
C LEU A 97 -10.87 3.13 1.66
N TRP A 98 -10.86 4.46 1.69
CA TRP A 98 -9.64 5.24 1.60
C TRP A 98 -8.71 4.98 2.78
N ALA A 99 -9.23 5.01 4.01
CA ALA A 99 -8.44 4.80 5.21
C ALA A 99 -7.80 3.39 5.24
N LEU A 100 -8.55 2.36 4.84
CA LEU A 100 -8.02 1.02 4.67
C LEU A 100 -6.92 0.98 3.62
N SER A 101 -7.15 1.59 2.45
CA SER A 101 -6.16 1.65 1.37
C SER A 101 -4.86 2.32 1.81
N CYS A 102 -4.95 3.38 2.63
CA CYS A 102 -3.79 4.01 3.26
C CYS A 102 -3.01 3.04 4.18
N CYS A 103 -3.72 2.24 4.98
CA CYS A 103 -3.11 1.28 5.89
C CYS A 103 -2.39 0.17 5.13
N VAL A 104 -3.04 -0.39 4.10
CA VAL A 104 -2.47 -1.45 3.25
C VAL A 104 -1.21 -0.95 2.54
N LEU A 105 -1.26 0.26 1.95
CA LEU A 105 -0.08 0.89 1.35
C LEU A 105 1.08 1.02 2.34
N SER A 106 0.81 1.50 3.56
CA SER A 106 1.84 1.72 4.57
C SER A 106 2.54 0.42 4.98
N VAL A 107 1.78 -0.68 5.16
CA VAL A 107 2.37 -1.98 5.52
C VAL A 107 3.14 -2.60 4.36
N ILE A 108 2.65 -2.49 3.12
CA ILE A 108 3.36 -3.00 1.93
C ILE A 108 4.67 -2.25 1.76
N TRP A 109 4.65 -0.91 1.83
CA TRP A 109 5.85 -0.08 1.73
C TRP A 109 6.90 -0.51 2.76
N ARG A 110 6.51 -0.57 4.04
CA ARG A 110 7.43 -0.93 5.13
C ARG A 110 7.98 -2.34 4.96
N ALA A 111 7.15 -3.30 4.55
CA ALA A 111 7.57 -4.68 4.36
C ALA A 111 8.53 -4.84 3.18
N HIS A 112 8.25 -4.15 2.06
CA HIS A 112 9.11 -4.14 0.89
C HIS A 112 10.52 -3.68 1.26
N TRP A 113 10.67 -2.51 1.91
CA TRP A 113 12.00 -2.01 2.25
C TRP A 113 12.72 -2.84 3.30
N ARG A 114 11.99 -3.42 4.26
CA ARG A 114 12.60 -4.36 5.22
C ARG A 114 13.09 -5.64 4.55
N PHE A 115 12.41 -6.09 3.50
CA PHE A 115 12.89 -7.22 2.70
C PHE A 115 14.15 -6.82 1.91
N THR A 116 14.10 -5.72 1.17
CA THR A 116 15.20 -5.29 0.29
C THR A 116 16.46 -4.86 1.07
N ILE A 117 16.31 -4.25 2.24
CA ILE A 117 17.45 -3.76 3.06
C ILE A 117 17.91 -4.81 4.07
N ASP A 118 16.98 -5.38 4.84
CA ASP A 118 17.32 -6.25 5.98
C ASP A 118 17.17 -7.75 5.66
N GLY A 119 16.72 -8.12 4.46
CA GLY A 119 16.44 -9.50 4.09
C GLY A 119 15.24 -10.12 4.83
N PHE A 120 14.41 -9.31 5.49
CA PHE A 120 13.33 -9.82 6.33
C PHE A 120 12.16 -10.35 5.46
N PRO A 121 11.62 -11.54 5.74
CA PRO A 121 10.61 -12.16 4.87
C PRO A 121 9.30 -11.35 4.79
N PHE A 122 8.74 -11.29 3.58
CA PHE A 122 7.42 -10.71 3.33
C PHE A 122 6.34 -11.76 3.62
N ILE A 123 5.61 -11.58 4.72
CA ILE A 123 4.63 -12.56 5.22
C ILE A 123 3.22 -11.95 5.15
N ASP A 124 2.46 -12.30 4.10
CA ASP A 124 1.15 -11.74 3.75
C ASP A 124 0.20 -11.65 4.97
N LYS A 125 0.00 -12.76 5.69
CA LYS A 125 -0.90 -12.83 6.86
C LYS A 125 -0.55 -11.83 7.96
N GLN A 126 0.74 -11.59 8.22
CA GLN A 126 1.17 -10.62 9.23
C GLN A 126 0.90 -9.18 8.75
N LEU A 127 1.07 -8.92 7.46
CA LEU A 127 0.81 -7.61 6.86
C LEU A 127 -0.67 -7.28 6.89
N VAL A 128 -1.54 -8.23 6.53
CA VAL A 128 -3.00 -8.07 6.61
C VAL A 128 -3.43 -7.79 8.05
N THR A 129 -2.97 -8.60 9.01
CA THR A 129 -3.27 -8.39 10.45
C THR A 129 -2.88 -6.99 10.91
N ARG A 130 -1.70 -6.51 10.51
CA ARG A 130 -1.22 -5.16 10.83
C ARG A 130 -2.07 -4.07 10.17
N ALA A 131 -2.41 -4.22 8.89
CA ALA A 131 -3.25 -3.25 8.17
C ALA A 131 -4.62 -3.12 8.83
N MET A 132 -5.27 -4.25 9.15
CA MET A 132 -6.57 -4.27 9.81
C MET A 132 -6.52 -3.68 11.23
N SER A 133 -5.45 -3.95 11.98
CA SER A 133 -5.25 -3.35 13.31
C SER A 133 -5.10 -1.83 13.26
N GLN A 134 -4.33 -1.32 12.28
CA GLN A 134 -4.19 0.11 12.03
C GLN A 134 -5.53 0.73 11.65
N PHE A 135 -6.26 0.09 10.73
CA PHE A 135 -7.58 0.54 10.28
C PHE A 135 -8.59 0.61 11.45
N ALA A 136 -8.67 -0.44 12.27
CA ALA A 136 -9.55 -0.47 13.45
C ALA A 136 -9.20 0.61 14.49
N THR A 137 -7.93 0.99 14.59
CA THR A 137 -7.48 2.08 15.47
C THR A 137 -7.90 3.44 14.92
N LEU A 138 -7.73 3.66 13.61
CA LEU A 138 -8.19 4.89 12.96
C LEU A 138 -9.70 5.06 13.00
N LYS A 139 -10.44 3.95 12.89
CA LYS A 139 -11.91 3.95 12.98
C LYS A 139 -12.38 4.33 14.38
N ARG A 140 -11.79 3.75 15.44
CA ARG A 140 -12.09 4.12 16.83
C ARG A 140 -11.82 5.60 17.13
N GLY A 141 -10.63 6.09 16.79
CA GLY A 141 -10.29 7.49 17.02
C GLY A 141 -11.12 8.51 16.23
N ARG A 142 -11.91 8.08 15.24
CA ARG A 142 -12.89 8.93 14.56
C ARG A 142 -14.18 9.07 15.36
N PHE A 143 -14.68 7.96 15.93
CA PHE A 143 -15.88 7.96 16.77
C PHE A 143 -15.69 8.70 18.10
N ASP A 144 -14.45 8.83 18.60
CA ASP A 144 -14.16 9.59 19.82
C ASP A 144 -14.14 11.13 19.60
N LEU A 145 -14.26 11.60 18.36
CA LEU A 145 -14.22 13.02 17.98
C LEU A 145 -15.57 13.58 17.49
N ASP A 146 -16.58 12.72 17.36
CA ASP A 146 -17.96 13.08 16.99
C ASP A 146 -18.85 13.11 18.25
#